data_AF-V6TIT0-F1
#
_entry.id   AF-V6TIT0-F1
#
_cell.length_a   1.000
_cell.length_b   1.000
_cell.length_c   1.000
_cell.angle_alpha   90.00
_cell.angle_beta   90.00
_cell.angle_gamma   90.00
#
_symmetry.space_group_name_H-M   'P 1'
#
loop_
_entity.id
_entity.type
_entity.pdbx_description
1 polymer ?
#
loop_
_entity_poly.entity_id
_entity_poly.type
_entity_poly.pdbx_seq_one_letter_code
_entity_poly.pdbx_strand_id
1 'polypeptide(L)'
;MASIISTAHNSSVGRLDRGISRSSSFKCSSYVSERSDSHFSETMGSILGYIDDPDVINLESTKMATPVTCVGSQFLLLSDTLFSYGGGEKASSTYYTYTGYGSVLNVGSIRGSPMTMHAAVAYGIYYLCHGGCSDLRTFRKTLLSPHKMMIINSVTLSAYKKKISGDVPSARLSHKMYLIKPHTVFLAGGLGASGFCKDCFFINLLTMKSVYAGDLPLPLGNFSIVECNSQVYLIGGQTDGSIVFPVFYKISFTDKREQTDRTDAGPPFNTADGTPPTSDAHAAANNRETKTPFYTNNWREYKTEKAREQTSDSPPVHVSFEKLPDPPFLPRRGHTCVSIGKYILLFGGTTGTRYFNDFWLYDSVSMQWREINIYGDPPSKRYGAMMGFLDTSIIVAGGSNGIMQLHDAFYINATDLINQKA
;
A
#
# COMPACT_ATOMS: atom_id res chain seq x y z
N MET A 1 -27.74 53.31 -34.29
CA MET A 1 -28.07 52.81 -35.63
C MET A 1 -28.49 51.36 -35.45
N ALA A 2 -29.78 51.06 -35.37
CA ALA A 2 -30.68 50.84 -36.53
C ALA A 2 -30.11 49.76 -37.46
N SER A 3 -30.82 48.70 -37.84
CA SER A 3 -32.18 48.28 -37.54
C SER A 3 -32.32 46.82 -38.05
N ILE A 4 -32.92 45.91 -37.27
CA ILE A 4 -34.28 45.33 -37.42
C ILE A 4 -34.47 44.56 -38.76
N ILE A 5 -34.96 43.31 -38.79
CA ILE A 5 -36.39 42.89 -38.89
C ILE A 5 -36.29 41.42 -39.36
N SER A 6 -36.83 40.37 -38.71
CA SER A 6 -38.22 40.13 -38.26
C SER A 6 -38.58 38.71 -38.74
N THR A 7 -39.48 37.90 -38.19
CA THR A 7 -40.34 37.79 -37.00
C THR A 7 -40.85 36.33 -37.04
N ALA A 8 -40.96 35.62 -35.92
CA ALA A 8 -42.17 35.41 -35.10
C ALA A 8 -43.21 34.48 -35.76
N HIS A 9 -44.06 33.72 -35.07
CA HIS A 9 -44.53 33.78 -33.68
C HIS A 9 -45.36 32.52 -33.36
N ASN A 10 -45.34 32.10 -32.08
CA ASN A 10 -46.49 31.75 -31.22
C ASN A 10 -47.48 30.64 -31.63
N SER A 11 -48.17 29.92 -30.76
CA SER A 11 -48.23 29.67 -29.30
C SER A 11 -49.59 29.00 -29.10
N SER A 12 -49.78 28.11 -28.13
CA SER A 12 -50.98 28.15 -27.27
C SER A 12 -50.99 27.06 -26.21
N VAL A 13 -51.53 27.47 -25.07
CA VAL A 13 -51.76 26.76 -23.81
C VAL A 13 -53.18 26.18 -23.83
N GLY A 14 -53.41 25.05 -23.15
CA GLY A 14 -54.74 24.55 -22.82
C GLY A 14 -54.70 23.59 -21.63
N ARG A 15 -55.56 23.82 -20.63
CA ARG A 15 -55.59 23.17 -19.31
C ARG A 15 -56.93 22.42 -19.14
N LEU A 16 -56.85 21.21 -18.55
CA LEU A 16 -57.85 20.44 -17.76
C LEU A 16 -59.25 20.11 -18.34
N ASP A 17 -59.61 18.81 -18.35
CA ASP A 17 -60.82 18.34 -17.64
C ASP A 17 -60.87 16.81 -17.38
N ARG A 18 -61.72 16.42 -16.41
CA ARG A 18 -61.84 15.11 -15.73
C ARG A 18 -62.62 14.03 -16.52
N GLY A 19 -62.41 12.75 -16.20
CA GLY A 19 -63.34 11.65 -16.56
C GLY A 19 -62.99 10.30 -15.89
N ILE A 20 -63.94 9.72 -15.16
CA ILE A 20 -63.86 8.49 -14.35
C ILE A 20 -64.39 7.28 -15.17
N SER A 21 -63.80 6.09 -14.99
CA SER A 21 -64.49 4.80 -14.68
C SER A 21 -63.99 3.52 -15.40
N ARG A 22 -63.88 2.46 -14.58
CA ARG A 22 -64.16 1.01 -14.82
C ARG A 22 -63.15 0.08 -15.53
N SER A 23 -62.53 -0.74 -14.68
CA SER A 23 -62.47 -2.22 -14.71
C SER A 23 -62.39 -2.98 -16.04
N SER A 24 -61.33 -3.78 -16.20
CA SER A 24 -61.47 -5.18 -16.60
C SER A 24 -60.18 -5.97 -16.31
N SER A 25 -60.38 -7.08 -15.60
CA SER A 25 -59.45 -8.17 -15.36
C SER A 25 -59.09 -8.91 -16.65
N PHE A 26 -57.81 -9.18 -16.89
CA PHE A 26 -57.39 -10.23 -17.84
C PHE A 26 -56.42 -11.21 -17.20
N LYS A 27 -56.83 -12.48 -17.29
CA LYS A 27 -56.19 -13.70 -16.80
C LYS A 27 -54.89 -13.96 -17.56
N CYS A 28 -53.86 -14.35 -16.81
CA CYS A 28 -52.68 -15.02 -17.33
C CYS A 28 -53.08 -16.45 -17.73
N SER A 29 -52.91 -16.82 -19.00
CA SER A 29 -52.95 -18.21 -19.46
C SER A 29 -51.61 -18.57 -20.08
N SER A 30 -50.97 -19.55 -19.47
CA SER A 30 -49.78 -20.24 -19.91
C SER A 30 -49.94 -20.84 -21.31
N TYR A 31 -49.01 -20.51 -22.21
CA TYR A 31 -48.67 -21.34 -23.36
C TYR A 31 -47.15 -21.54 -23.32
N VAL A 32 -46.74 -22.70 -22.81
CA VAL A 32 -45.37 -23.21 -22.95
C VAL A 32 -45.29 -23.84 -24.32
N SER A 33 -44.54 -23.22 -25.24
CA SER A 33 -44.05 -23.91 -26.43
C SER A 33 -42.58 -24.22 -26.21
N GLU A 34 -42.27 -25.49 -26.02
CA GLU A 34 -40.92 -26.04 -26.02
C GLU A 34 -40.27 -25.77 -27.39
N ARG A 35 -39.34 -24.81 -27.42
CA ARG A 35 -38.27 -24.76 -28.40
C ARG A 35 -36.96 -24.77 -27.65
N SER A 36 -36.15 -25.75 -27.99
CA SER A 36 -34.82 -26.04 -27.49
C SER A 36 -33.86 -24.85 -27.73
N ASP A 37 -33.63 -24.04 -26.71
CA ASP A 37 -32.57 -23.02 -26.70
C ASP A 37 -31.27 -23.62 -26.15
N SER A 38 -30.62 -24.47 -26.95
CA SER A 38 -29.28 -25.01 -26.63
C SER A 38 -28.22 -23.91 -26.54
N HIS A 39 -28.43 -22.75 -27.18
CA HIS A 39 -27.51 -21.60 -27.09
C HIS A 39 -27.65 -20.77 -25.81
N PHE A 40 -28.82 -20.78 -25.16
CA PHE A 40 -28.99 -20.08 -23.88
C PHE A 40 -28.34 -20.85 -22.72
N SER A 41 -28.35 -22.19 -22.82
CA SER A 41 -27.70 -23.09 -21.86
C SER A 41 -26.18 -23.07 -21.94
N GLU A 42 -25.58 -22.97 -23.14
CA GLU A 42 -24.11 -22.90 -23.29
C GLU A 42 -23.53 -21.56 -22.80
N THR A 43 -24.27 -20.47 -23.00
CA THR A 43 -23.85 -19.13 -22.58
C THR A 43 -23.97 -18.97 -21.05
N MET A 44 -25.01 -19.55 -20.42
CA MET A 44 -25.09 -19.59 -18.96
C MET A 44 -24.17 -20.65 -18.34
N GLY A 45 -23.90 -21.76 -19.02
CA GLY A 45 -22.93 -22.77 -18.56
C GLY A 45 -21.49 -22.23 -18.48
N SER A 46 -21.10 -21.33 -19.39
CA SER A 46 -19.79 -20.67 -19.34
C SER A 46 -19.70 -19.53 -18.32
N ILE A 47 -20.82 -18.87 -18.02
CA ILE A 47 -20.91 -17.86 -16.96
C ILE A 47 -20.98 -18.51 -15.57
N LEU A 48 -21.75 -19.59 -15.40
CA LEU A 48 -21.87 -20.33 -14.15
C LEU A 48 -20.61 -21.16 -13.83
N GLY A 49 -19.93 -21.71 -14.84
CA GLY A 49 -18.63 -22.36 -14.67
C GLY A 49 -17.52 -21.42 -14.18
N TYR A 50 -17.70 -20.10 -14.35
CA TYR A 50 -16.81 -19.06 -13.80
C TYR A 50 -17.19 -18.63 -12.37
N ILE A 51 -18.42 -18.93 -11.94
CA ILE A 51 -18.95 -18.52 -10.64
C ILE A 51 -18.67 -19.58 -9.56
N ASP A 52 -18.50 -20.85 -9.96
CA ASP A 52 -18.29 -21.99 -9.03
C ASP A 52 -16.87 -22.60 -9.06
N ASP A 53 -15.89 -21.97 -9.71
CA ASP A 53 -14.49 -22.39 -9.60
C ASP A 53 -13.89 -21.86 -8.27
N PRO A 54 -13.55 -22.73 -7.30
CA PRO A 54 -13.00 -22.31 -6.02
C PRO A 54 -11.65 -21.57 -6.14
N ASP A 55 -10.97 -21.66 -7.28
CA ASP A 55 -9.73 -20.95 -7.56
C ASP A 55 -9.96 -19.52 -8.11
N VAL A 56 -11.18 -19.19 -8.56
CA VAL A 56 -11.53 -17.86 -9.06
C VAL A 56 -11.88 -16.93 -7.90
N ILE A 57 -11.02 -15.94 -7.66
CA ILE A 57 -11.31 -14.88 -6.69
C ILE A 57 -12.20 -13.83 -7.35
N ASN A 58 -13.43 -13.73 -6.88
CA ASN A 58 -14.36 -12.67 -7.25
C ASN A 58 -14.31 -11.58 -6.17
N LEU A 59 -13.79 -10.40 -6.51
CA LEU A 59 -13.90 -9.24 -5.63
C LEU A 59 -14.96 -8.29 -6.20
N GLU A 60 -15.86 -7.80 -5.35
CA GLU A 60 -16.85 -6.80 -5.73
C GLU A 60 -16.40 -5.40 -5.30
N SER A 61 -16.52 -4.44 -6.22
CA SER A 61 -16.21 -3.03 -5.99
C SER A 61 -17.47 -2.17 -6.00
N THR A 62 -17.53 -1.21 -5.09
CA THR A 62 -18.55 -0.16 -5.04
C THR A 62 -17.88 1.21 -4.98
N LYS A 63 -18.33 2.13 -5.84
CA LYS A 63 -17.84 3.51 -5.81
C LYS A 63 -18.39 4.24 -4.58
N MET A 64 -17.49 4.90 -3.84
CA MET A 64 -17.86 5.71 -2.68
C MET A 64 -18.39 7.08 -3.11
N ALA A 65 -19.38 7.59 -2.38
CA ALA A 65 -19.97 8.91 -2.64
C ALA A 65 -19.05 10.08 -2.26
N THR A 66 -18.21 9.92 -1.24
CA THR A 66 -17.37 11.00 -0.73
C THR A 66 -16.09 11.14 -1.57
N PRO A 67 -15.80 12.33 -2.11
CA PRO A 67 -14.64 12.52 -2.96
C PRO A 67 -13.32 12.50 -2.17
N VAL A 68 -12.29 11.91 -2.76
CA VAL A 68 -10.92 11.87 -2.22
C VAL A 68 -9.95 12.39 -3.26
N THR A 69 -9.21 13.42 -2.90
CA THR A 69 -8.25 14.07 -3.80
C THR A 69 -6.85 13.86 -3.31
N CYS A 70 -6.11 12.96 -3.93
CA CYS A 70 -4.71 12.75 -3.58
C CYS A 70 -3.95 12.10 -4.73
N VAL A 71 -2.76 12.61 -5.02
CA VAL A 71 -1.74 11.91 -5.79
C VAL A 71 -0.50 11.83 -4.94
N GLY A 72 0.09 10.64 -4.80
CA GLY A 72 1.37 10.49 -4.11
C GLY A 72 1.32 10.58 -2.59
N SER A 73 0.16 10.31 -1.99
CA SER A 73 0.04 9.98 -0.57
C SER A 73 -0.11 8.46 -0.41
N GLN A 74 -0.18 7.98 0.83
CA GLN A 74 -0.28 6.55 1.18
C GLN A 74 -1.33 6.38 2.27
N PHE A 75 -2.11 5.29 2.21
CA PHE A 75 -2.87 4.86 3.37
C PHE A 75 -1.99 4.00 4.26
N LEU A 76 -2.02 4.27 5.56
CA LEU A 76 -1.36 3.46 6.56
C LEU A 76 -2.38 3.11 7.65
N LEU A 77 -2.39 1.85 8.05
CA LEU A 77 -3.20 1.41 9.18
C LEU A 77 -2.56 1.87 10.50
N LEU A 78 -3.27 2.73 11.22
CA LEU A 78 -2.88 3.24 12.54
C LEU A 78 -3.91 2.73 13.55
N SER A 79 -3.53 1.70 14.31
CA SER A 79 -4.45 0.95 15.18
C SER A 79 -5.60 0.32 14.38
N ASP A 80 -6.77 0.96 14.33
CA ASP A 80 -8.01 0.51 13.71
C ASP A 80 -8.49 1.46 12.59
N THR A 81 -7.63 2.39 12.19
CA THR A 81 -7.97 3.48 11.27
C THR A 81 -6.99 3.53 10.10
N LEU A 82 -7.48 3.49 8.87
CA LEU A 82 -6.64 3.86 7.71
C LEU A 82 -6.49 5.37 7.69
N PHE A 83 -5.26 5.85 7.77
CA PHE A 83 -4.93 7.26 7.79
C PHE A 83 -4.06 7.62 6.59
N SER A 84 -4.35 8.77 5.99
CA SER A 84 -3.53 9.38 4.93
C SER A 84 -3.38 10.86 5.20
N TYR A 85 -2.25 11.44 4.78
CA TYR A 85 -2.00 12.87 4.88
C TYR A 85 -1.24 13.38 3.65
N GLY A 86 -1.70 14.51 3.12
CA GLY A 86 -1.07 15.23 2.01
C GLY A 86 -1.47 14.70 0.64
N GLY A 87 -0.55 14.81 -0.31
CA GLY A 87 -0.77 14.46 -1.72
C GLY A 87 -1.30 15.63 -2.57
N GLY A 88 -1.45 15.35 -3.86
CA GLY A 88 -1.92 16.30 -4.89
C GLY A 88 -0.79 16.85 -5.76
N GLU A 89 -1.09 17.48 -6.89
CA GLU A 89 -0.07 18.19 -7.69
C GLU A 89 0.52 19.37 -6.92
N LYS A 90 -0.37 20.21 -6.36
CA LYS A 90 0.01 21.16 -5.33
C LYS A 90 -0.11 20.45 -4.00
N ALA A 91 0.94 20.51 -3.21
CA ALA A 91 0.96 19.83 -1.93
C ALA A 91 -0.20 20.27 -1.03
N SER A 92 -0.76 19.31 -0.32
CA SER A 92 -1.87 19.52 0.61
C SER A 92 -1.48 19.23 2.05
N SER A 93 -2.21 19.82 2.99
CA SER A 93 -2.21 19.45 4.41
C SER A 93 -3.48 18.68 4.80
N THR A 94 -4.26 18.23 3.81
CA THR A 94 -5.46 17.43 4.01
C THR A 94 -5.10 16.07 4.59
N TYR A 95 -5.88 15.60 5.55
CA TYR A 95 -5.84 14.21 5.99
C TYR A 95 -7.16 13.52 5.69
N TYR A 96 -7.09 12.20 5.52
CA TYR A 96 -8.23 11.32 5.33
C TYR A 96 -8.15 10.19 6.36
N THR A 97 -9.28 9.86 6.98
CA THR A 97 -9.40 8.68 7.86
C THR A 97 -10.56 7.80 7.45
N TYR A 98 -10.36 6.48 7.54
CA TYR A 98 -11.41 5.47 7.38
C TYR A 98 -11.39 4.54 8.58
N THR A 99 -12.55 4.28 9.17
CA THR A 99 -12.73 3.42 10.35
C THR A 99 -13.69 2.26 10.07
N GLY A 100 -13.43 1.11 10.70
CA GLY A 100 -14.02 -0.21 10.43
C GLY A 100 -15.45 -0.48 10.94
N TYR A 101 -16.30 0.54 11.04
CA TYR A 101 -17.72 0.35 11.45
C TYR A 101 -18.74 1.18 10.64
N GLY A 102 -18.38 1.70 9.47
CA GLY A 102 -19.39 2.40 8.65
C GLY A 102 -18.93 3.07 7.37
N SER A 103 -17.79 2.68 6.79
CA SER A 103 -17.28 3.32 5.56
C SER A 103 -17.17 4.85 5.67
N VAL A 104 -17.02 5.36 6.90
CA VAL A 104 -17.05 6.79 7.18
C VAL A 104 -15.68 7.36 6.85
N LEU A 105 -15.63 8.10 5.76
CA LEU A 105 -14.48 8.91 5.41
C LEU A 105 -14.55 10.25 6.17
N ASN A 106 -13.65 10.47 7.12
CA ASN A 106 -13.45 11.82 7.67
C ASN A 106 -12.33 12.53 6.92
N VAL A 107 -12.57 13.79 6.59
CA VAL A 107 -11.61 14.69 5.94
C VAL A 107 -11.39 15.91 6.80
N GLY A 108 -10.15 16.35 6.89
CA GLY A 108 -9.81 17.60 7.56
C GLY A 108 -8.46 18.10 7.10
N SER A 109 -7.93 19.11 7.80
CA SER A 109 -6.62 19.67 7.49
C SER A 109 -5.81 19.82 8.78
N ILE A 110 -4.54 19.43 8.72
CA ILE A 110 -3.59 19.64 9.82
C ILE A 110 -2.89 20.97 9.57
N ARG A 111 -2.82 21.83 10.58
CA ARG A 111 -2.11 23.11 10.45
C ARG A 111 -0.64 22.86 10.12
N GLY A 112 -0.22 23.33 8.94
CA GLY A 112 1.19 23.41 8.56
C GLY A 112 1.63 22.41 7.48
N SER A 113 2.80 22.74 6.92
CA SER A 113 3.66 22.00 5.96
C SER A 113 2.97 21.02 5.01
N PRO A 114 2.22 21.54 4.02
CA PRO A 114 1.70 20.72 2.95
C PRO A 114 2.82 19.92 2.26
N MET A 115 2.52 18.67 1.92
CA MET A 115 3.45 17.82 1.17
C MET A 115 2.74 16.92 0.16
N THR A 116 3.48 16.46 -0.83
CA THR A 116 3.07 15.45 -1.80
C THR A 116 4.26 14.58 -2.18
N MET A 117 4.00 13.35 -2.63
CA MET A 117 5.01 12.36 -2.99
C MET A 117 6.02 12.06 -1.88
N HIS A 118 5.64 12.24 -0.61
CA HIS A 118 6.45 11.90 0.55
C HIS A 118 6.45 10.39 0.80
N ALA A 119 7.45 9.91 1.53
CA ALA A 119 7.38 8.60 2.14
C ALA A 119 6.70 8.70 3.51
N ALA A 120 6.02 7.63 3.90
CA ALA A 120 5.41 7.56 5.21
C ALA A 120 5.53 6.17 5.82
N VAL A 121 5.44 6.11 7.14
CA VAL A 121 5.35 4.85 7.89
C VAL A 121 4.52 5.02 9.15
N ALA A 122 3.83 3.95 9.55
CA ALA A 122 3.07 3.88 10.78
C ALA A 122 3.99 3.51 11.95
N TYR A 123 3.82 4.19 13.07
CA TYR A 123 4.50 3.84 14.33
C TYR A 123 3.51 4.00 15.48
N GLY A 124 2.80 2.91 15.81
CA GLY A 124 1.65 2.97 16.72
C GLY A 124 0.55 3.87 16.15
N ILE A 125 0.16 4.91 16.88
CA ILE A 125 -0.81 5.93 16.45
C ILE A 125 -0.19 7.09 15.65
N TYR A 126 1.11 7.01 15.36
CA TYR A 126 1.83 8.10 14.69
C TYR A 126 2.02 7.81 13.20
N TYR A 127 1.68 8.80 12.38
CA TYR A 127 2.00 8.83 10.95
C TYR A 127 3.28 9.66 10.76
N LEU A 128 4.35 9.02 10.34
CA LEU A 128 5.67 9.64 10.19
C LEU A 128 5.91 9.93 8.72
N CYS A 129 6.14 11.18 8.34
CA CYS A 129 6.41 11.60 6.96
C CYS A 129 7.87 12.05 6.79
N HIS A 130 8.46 11.72 5.65
CA HIS A 130 9.76 12.24 5.23
C HIS A 130 9.79 12.62 3.74
N GLY A 131 10.58 13.65 3.43
CA GLY A 131 10.77 14.20 2.08
C GLY A 131 9.47 14.60 1.38
N GLY A 132 9.42 14.43 0.06
CA GLY A 132 8.37 14.98 -0.78
C GLY A 132 8.68 16.40 -1.26
N CYS A 133 7.69 17.08 -1.84
CA CYS A 133 7.80 18.46 -2.31
C CYS A 133 6.55 19.28 -1.98
N SER A 134 6.63 20.61 -2.07
CA SER A 134 5.46 21.49 -1.93
C SER A 134 4.72 21.75 -3.26
N ASP A 135 5.35 21.48 -4.40
CA ASP A 135 4.74 21.60 -5.73
C ASP A 135 5.39 20.62 -6.70
N LEU A 136 4.59 19.70 -7.24
CA LEU A 136 5.08 18.65 -8.12
C LEU A 136 5.55 19.17 -9.48
N ARG A 137 5.01 20.29 -9.97
CA ARG A 137 5.38 20.89 -11.26
C ARG A 137 6.78 21.51 -11.23
N THR A 138 7.15 22.06 -10.08
CA THR A 138 8.44 22.72 -9.84
C THR A 138 9.32 21.97 -8.86
N PHE A 139 9.09 20.66 -8.71
CA PHE A 139 9.59 19.85 -7.58
C PHE A 139 11.07 20.04 -7.28
N ARG A 140 11.94 20.13 -8.29
CA ARG A 140 13.40 20.30 -8.10
C ARG A 140 13.78 21.51 -7.24
N LYS A 141 12.94 22.55 -7.22
CA LYS A 141 13.13 23.76 -6.41
C LYS A 141 12.32 23.74 -5.11
N THR A 142 11.39 22.79 -4.97
CA THR A 142 10.40 22.73 -3.89
C THR A 142 10.48 21.45 -3.07
N LEU A 143 11.56 20.67 -3.23
CA LEU A 143 11.86 19.52 -2.39
C LEU A 143 11.92 19.94 -0.91
N LEU A 144 11.31 19.13 -0.06
CA LEU A 144 11.29 19.36 1.38
C LEU A 144 12.64 19.01 2.01
N SER A 145 12.96 19.69 3.11
CA SER A 145 14.22 19.50 3.83
C SER A 145 14.41 18.04 4.25
N PRO A 146 15.55 17.41 3.93
CA PRO A 146 15.80 16.02 4.30
C PRO A 146 16.16 15.85 5.79
N HIS A 147 16.50 16.94 6.47
CA HIS A 147 16.84 16.91 7.89
C HIS A 147 15.62 16.90 8.80
N LYS A 148 14.40 16.75 8.28
CA LYS A 148 13.16 16.87 9.05
C LYS A 148 12.25 15.69 8.79
N MET A 149 11.92 14.96 9.84
CA MET A 149 10.79 14.03 9.86
C MET A 149 9.58 14.74 10.47
N MET A 150 8.46 14.74 9.77
CA MET A 150 7.21 15.20 10.33
C MET A 150 6.50 14.05 11.03
N ILE A 151 5.97 14.30 12.22
CA ILE A 151 5.28 13.31 13.04
C ILE A 151 3.88 13.84 13.30
N ILE A 152 2.88 13.10 12.85
CA ILE A 152 1.47 13.39 13.07
C ILE A 152 0.92 12.37 14.06
N ASN A 153 0.26 12.83 15.11
CA ASN A 153 -0.57 11.98 15.96
C ASN A 153 -1.96 11.85 15.30
N SER A 154 -2.38 10.63 14.94
CA SER A 154 -3.66 10.43 14.24
C SER A 154 -4.89 10.70 15.11
N VAL A 155 -4.75 10.63 16.43
CA VAL A 155 -5.86 10.84 17.37
C VAL A 155 -6.04 12.32 17.69
N THR A 156 -4.97 13.02 18.07
CA THR A 156 -5.04 14.44 18.42
C THR A 156 -4.93 15.36 17.21
N LEU A 157 -4.57 14.82 16.05
CA LEU A 157 -4.27 15.55 14.80
C LEU A 157 -3.20 16.63 14.94
N SER A 158 -2.39 16.56 16.01
CA SER A 158 -1.24 17.43 16.21
C SER A 158 -0.06 16.96 15.38
N ALA A 159 0.66 17.90 14.75
CA ALA A 159 1.87 17.61 14.00
C ALA A 159 3.06 18.43 14.50
N TYR A 160 4.24 17.80 14.51
CA TYR A 160 5.50 18.45 14.84
C TYR A 160 6.64 17.84 14.00
N LYS A 161 7.81 18.48 14.01
CA LYS A 161 8.97 18.03 13.24
C LYS A 161 10.13 17.68 14.16
N LYS A 162 10.78 16.54 13.91
CA LYS A 162 12.05 16.18 14.54
C LYS A 162 13.19 16.30 13.54
N LYS A 163 14.35 16.77 14.02
CA LYS A 163 15.56 16.85 13.22
C LYS A 163 16.18 15.46 13.08
N ILE A 164 16.55 15.09 11.86
CA ILE A 164 17.37 13.91 11.56
C ILE A 164 18.84 14.36 11.51
N SER A 165 19.73 13.58 12.14
CA SER A 165 21.18 13.79 12.16
C SER A 165 21.94 12.55 11.66
N GLY A 166 23.26 12.62 11.51
CA GLY A 166 24.08 11.54 10.96
C GLY A 166 24.14 11.56 9.43
N ASP A 167 24.11 10.39 8.80
CA ASP A 167 24.12 10.25 7.33
C ASP A 167 22.71 10.53 6.81
N VAL A 168 22.41 11.81 6.57
CA VAL A 168 21.08 12.23 6.15
C VAL A 168 20.94 12.07 4.62
N PRO A 169 19.88 11.41 4.12
CA PRO A 169 19.63 11.33 2.68
C PRO A 169 19.53 12.71 2.03
N SER A 170 19.87 12.81 0.76
CA SER A 170 19.57 14.02 -0.02
C SER A 170 18.05 14.31 -0.07
N ALA A 171 17.67 15.57 -0.26
CA ALA A 171 16.28 15.96 -0.45
C ALA A 171 15.67 15.22 -1.65
N ARG A 172 14.49 14.60 -1.47
CA ARG A 172 13.90 13.69 -2.46
C ARG A 172 12.40 13.49 -2.29
N LEU A 173 11.74 13.07 -3.36
CA LEU A 173 10.35 12.60 -3.38
C LEU A 173 10.26 11.16 -3.89
N SER A 174 9.09 10.52 -3.81
CA SER A 174 8.82 9.16 -4.33
C SER A 174 9.69 8.03 -3.78
N HIS A 175 10.43 8.27 -2.70
CA HIS A 175 11.14 7.25 -1.95
C HIS A 175 10.14 6.45 -1.08
N LYS A 176 10.61 5.37 -0.47
CA LYS A 176 9.79 4.55 0.44
C LYS A 176 10.43 4.42 1.81
N MET A 177 9.57 4.28 2.81
CA MET A 177 9.94 4.00 4.19
C MET A 177 9.27 2.70 4.62
N TYR A 178 9.96 1.91 5.42
CA TYR A 178 9.45 0.67 6.02
C TYR A 178 9.93 0.59 7.47
N LEU A 179 9.06 0.18 8.40
CA LEU A 179 9.42 0.04 9.81
C LEU A 179 9.97 -1.35 10.08
N ILE A 180 11.27 -1.43 10.27
CA ILE A 180 11.93 -2.58 10.89
C ILE A 180 11.67 -2.47 12.40
N LYS A 181 10.79 -3.36 12.90
CA LYS A 181 10.35 -3.34 14.28
C LYS A 181 11.55 -3.54 15.25
N PRO A 182 11.54 -2.88 16.42
CA PRO A 182 10.50 -1.98 16.90
C PRO A 182 10.71 -0.51 16.49
N HIS A 183 11.92 -0.02 16.23
CA HIS A 183 12.21 1.42 16.20
C HIS A 183 13.10 1.89 15.04
N THR A 184 13.32 1.06 14.02
CA THR A 184 14.23 1.40 12.93
C THR A 184 13.43 1.57 11.66
N VAL A 185 13.52 2.74 11.03
CA VAL A 185 12.96 2.95 9.71
C VAL A 185 14.02 2.69 8.66
N PHE A 186 13.72 1.80 7.72
CA PHE A 186 14.43 1.68 6.46
C PHE A 186 13.89 2.71 5.48
N LEU A 187 14.75 3.56 4.94
CA LEU A 187 14.44 4.53 3.89
C LEU A 187 15.19 4.15 2.64
N ALA A 188 14.54 4.12 1.48
CA ALA A 188 15.17 3.69 0.24
C ALA A 188 14.75 4.49 -1.00
N GLY A 189 15.73 4.77 -1.84
CA GLY A 189 15.56 5.29 -3.19
C GLY A 189 14.94 6.69 -3.24
N GLY A 190 14.16 6.95 -4.28
CA GLY A 190 13.48 8.22 -4.56
C GLY A 190 14.04 8.97 -5.75
N LEU A 191 13.51 10.18 -5.96
CA LEU A 191 13.94 11.13 -6.97
C LEU A 191 14.41 12.40 -6.28
N GLY A 192 15.71 12.67 -6.35
CA GLY A 192 16.32 13.91 -5.88
C GLY A 192 16.41 14.97 -6.98
N ALA A 193 17.06 16.10 -6.67
CA ALA A 193 17.29 17.15 -7.65
C ALA A 193 18.15 16.67 -8.85
N SER A 194 19.11 15.78 -8.58
CA SER A 194 20.10 15.28 -9.53
C SER A 194 19.71 13.99 -10.26
N GLY A 195 18.54 13.41 -9.99
CA GLY A 195 18.12 12.13 -10.58
C GLY A 195 17.65 11.11 -9.55
N PHE A 196 17.44 9.87 -9.99
CA PHE A 196 17.01 8.79 -9.11
C PHE A 196 18.10 8.40 -8.12
N CYS A 197 17.67 8.06 -6.92
CA CYS A 197 18.52 7.66 -5.83
C CYS A 197 18.49 6.13 -5.67
N LYS A 198 19.63 5.53 -5.35
CA LYS A 198 19.74 4.12 -4.96
C LYS A 198 20.10 3.95 -3.48
N ASP A 199 20.61 4.98 -2.85
CA ASP A 199 21.03 4.97 -1.45
C ASP A 199 19.87 4.61 -0.51
N CYS A 200 20.21 3.81 0.49
CA CYS A 200 19.34 3.37 1.57
C CYS A 200 19.89 3.83 2.92
N PHE A 201 18.99 4.05 3.88
CA PHE A 201 19.34 4.52 5.21
C PHE A 201 18.52 3.82 6.28
N PHE A 202 19.13 3.64 7.45
CA PHE A 202 18.41 3.29 8.67
C PHE A 202 18.29 4.52 9.55
N ILE A 203 17.07 4.84 9.96
CA ILE A 203 16.77 5.93 10.89
C ILE A 203 16.24 5.33 12.18
N ASN A 204 16.97 5.52 13.27
CA ASN A 204 16.49 5.11 14.59
C ASN A 204 15.49 6.15 15.12
N LEU A 205 14.24 5.75 15.37
CA LEU A 205 13.17 6.66 15.78
C LEU A 205 13.30 7.21 17.21
N LEU A 206 14.10 6.56 18.06
CA LEU A 206 14.35 7.03 19.41
C LEU A 206 15.39 8.15 19.42
N THR A 207 16.49 7.98 18.66
CA THR A 207 17.60 8.93 18.62
C THR A 207 17.50 9.94 17.47
N MET A 208 16.67 9.66 16.47
CA MET A 208 16.60 10.36 15.18
C MET A 208 17.94 10.41 14.42
N LYS A 209 18.87 9.48 14.71
CA LYS A 209 20.12 9.33 13.97
C LYS A 209 19.89 8.44 12.75
N SER A 210 20.33 8.92 11.60
CA SER A 210 20.37 8.22 10.32
C SER A 210 21.77 7.66 10.07
N VAL A 211 21.84 6.47 9.49
CA VAL A 211 23.08 5.81 9.08
C VAL A 211 22.88 5.23 7.68
N TYR A 212 23.88 5.35 6.82
CA TYR A 212 23.84 4.73 5.49
C TYR A 212 23.73 3.20 5.61
N ALA A 213 22.80 2.60 4.86
CA ALA A 213 22.46 1.19 4.94
C ALA A 213 22.96 0.37 3.73
N GLY A 214 23.52 1.01 2.71
CA GLY A 214 23.84 0.40 1.42
C GLY A 214 22.98 0.96 0.29
N ASP A 215 22.97 0.28 -0.84
CA ASP A 215 22.24 0.71 -2.04
C ASP A 215 21.19 -0.33 -2.45
N LEU A 216 20.07 0.16 -2.99
CA LEU A 216 19.18 -0.61 -3.83
C LEU A 216 19.96 -1.18 -5.04
N PRO A 217 19.56 -2.33 -5.59
CA PRO A 217 20.17 -2.89 -6.80
C PRO A 217 20.18 -1.92 -7.98
N LEU A 218 19.20 -1.01 -8.03
CA LEU A 218 19.03 0.00 -9.06
C LEU A 218 18.55 1.33 -8.44
N PRO A 219 18.87 2.49 -9.05
CA PRO A 219 18.23 3.75 -8.71
C PRO A 219 16.74 3.70 -9.02
N LEU A 220 15.89 3.83 -8.00
CA LEU A 220 14.46 3.60 -8.11
C LEU A 220 13.65 4.66 -7.40
N GLY A 221 12.56 5.10 -8.02
CA GLY A 221 11.48 5.86 -7.38
C GLY A 221 10.11 5.35 -7.83
N ASN A 222 9.04 5.72 -7.12
CA ASN A 222 7.66 5.31 -7.44
C ASN A 222 7.44 3.79 -7.47
N PHE A 223 8.28 3.06 -6.73
CA PHE A 223 8.11 1.64 -6.40
C PHE A 223 7.29 1.49 -5.11
N SER A 224 6.91 0.26 -4.79
CA SER A 224 6.22 -0.10 -3.54
C SER A 224 7.11 -0.98 -2.66
N ILE A 225 7.04 -0.76 -1.35
CA ILE A 225 7.53 -1.73 -0.35
C ILE A 225 6.30 -2.24 0.39
N VAL A 226 6.17 -3.56 0.52
CA VAL A 226 5.06 -4.21 1.21
C VAL A 226 5.57 -5.38 2.04
N GLU A 227 5.08 -5.50 3.27
CA GLU A 227 5.30 -6.67 4.11
C GLU A 227 4.13 -7.63 3.91
N CYS A 228 4.42 -8.89 3.61
CA CYS A 228 3.44 -9.96 3.48
C CYS A 228 4.06 -11.25 4.03
N ASN A 229 3.31 -11.93 4.91
CA ASN A 229 3.74 -13.19 5.53
C ASN A 229 5.17 -13.11 6.15
N SER A 230 5.42 -12.05 6.92
CA SER A 230 6.72 -11.75 7.57
C SER A 230 7.91 -11.55 6.62
N GLN A 231 7.65 -11.39 5.32
CA GLN A 231 8.66 -11.08 4.32
C GLN A 231 8.38 -9.70 3.72
N VAL A 232 9.44 -9.00 3.32
CA VAL A 232 9.33 -7.64 2.78
C VAL A 232 9.69 -7.67 1.30
N TYR A 233 8.86 -7.07 0.48
CA TYR A 233 8.99 -7.10 -0.98
C TYR A 233 9.11 -5.68 -1.54
N LEU A 234 9.93 -5.54 -2.56
CA LEU A 234 10.06 -4.34 -3.38
C LEU A 234 9.51 -4.64 -4.78
N ILE A 235 8.52 -3.87 -5.22
CA ILE A 235 7.81 -4.11 -6.48
C ILE A 235 7.85 -2.85 -7.37
N GLY A 236 8.19 -3.04 -8.64
CA GLY A 236 8.13 -2.05 -9.72
C GLY A 236 8.98 -0.80 -9.51
N GLY A 237 8.54 0.32 -10.11
CA GLY A 237 9.22 1.61 -10.03
C GLY A 237 9.75 2.11 -11.38
N GLN A 238 10.55 3.16 -11.31
CA GLN A 238 11.20 3.77 -12.47
C GLN A 238 12.63 4.19 -12.15
N THR A 239 13.45 4.27 -13.20
CA THR A 239 14.81 4.84 -13.17
C THR A 239 14.92 5.98 -14.18
N ASP A 240 16.11 6.55 -14.37
CA ASP A 240 16.32 7.67 -15.29
C ASP A 240 15.99 7.26 -16.74
N GLY A 241 14.98 7.92 -17.32
CA GLY A 241 14.61 7.81 -18.73
C GLY A 241 13.85 6.54 -19.14
N SER A 242 13.68 5.55 -18.27
CA SER A 242 12.96 4.30 -18.59
C SER A 242 12.33 3.64 -17.36
N ILE A 243 11.20 2.97 -17.58
CA ILE A 243 10.64 2.07 -16.57
C ILE A 243 11.46 0.79 -16.57
N VAL A 244 11.84 0.32 -15.39
CA VAL A 244 12.74 -0.81 -15.24
C VAL A 244 11.96 -2.12 -15.35
N PHE A 245 12.38 -2.96 -16.29
CA PHE A 245 11.82 -4.28 -16.58
C PHE A 245 12.49 -5.40 -15.78
N PRO A 246 11.69 -6.28 -15.15
CA PRO A 246 10.76 -5.96 -14.09
C PRO A 246 11.46 -5.99 -12.73
N VAL A 247 11.01 -5.15 -11.81
CA VAL A 247 11.57 -5.05 -10.46
C VAL A 247 10.68 -5.84 -9.51
N PHE A 248 11.19 -6.97 -9.01
CA PHE A 248 10.56 -7.71 -7.91
C PHE A 248 11.66 -8.33 -7.06
N TYR A 249 11.82 -7.81 -5.85
CA TYR A 249 12.87 -8.26 -4.93
C TYR A 249 12.27 -8.61 -3.58
N LYS A 250 12.81 -9.64 -2.95
CA LYS A 250 12.67 -9.86 -1.51
C LYS A 250 13.78 -9.10 -0.78
N ILE A 251 13.40 -8.34 0.24
CA ILE A 251 14.31 -7.57 1.09
C ILE A 251 14.50 -8.35 2.39
N SER A 252 15.76 -8.59 2.75
CA SER A 252 16.12 -9.19 4.04
C SER A 252 16.88 -8.19 4.90
N PHE A 253 16.56 -8.17 6.19
CA PHE A 253 17.22 -7.36 7.21
C PHE A 253 17.84 -8.32 8.23
N THR A 254 19.17 -8.32 8.33
CA THR A 254 19.91 -9.26 9.20
C THR A 254 20.70 -8.48 10.24
N ASP A 255 20.58 -8.85 11.52
CA ASP A 255 21.43 -8.26 12.56
C ASP A 255 22.86 -8.80 12.41
N LYS A 256 23.87 -7.92 12.41
CA LYS A 256 25.27 -8.32 12.29
C LYS A 256 25.70 -9.28 13.41
N ARG A 257 25.06 -9.27 14.58
CA ARG A 257 25.36 -10.18 15.70
C ARG A 257 25.05 -11.65 15.38
N GLU A 258 24.02 -11.91 14.58
CA GLU A 258 23.65 -13.28 14.17
C GLU A 258 24.59 -13.86 13.10
N GLN A 259 25.35 -12.99 12.41
CA GLN A 259 26.24 -13.41 11.34
C GLN A 259 27.57 -13.95 11.87
N THR A 260 28.07 -13.44 13.01
CA THR A 260 29.31 -13.92 13.65
C THR A 260 29.14 -15.31 14.29
N ASP A 261 27.96 -15.64 14.81
CA ASP A 261 27.69 -16.94 15.42
C ASP A 261 27.67 -18.11 14.41
N ARG A 262 27.52 -17.82 13.10
CA ARG A 262 27.57 -18.85 12.04
C ARG A 262 28.97 -19.09 11.48
N THR A 263 29.91 -18.15 11.67
CA THR A 263 31.27 -18.25 11.12
C THR A 263 32.28 -18.84 12.10
N ASP A 264 31.93 -18.97 13.39
CA ASP A 264 32.80 -19.54 14.42
C ASP A 264 32.57 -21.03 14.70
N ALA A 265 31.73 -21.70 13.91
CA ALA A 265 31.72 -23.15 13.82
C ALA A 265 32.98 -23.60 13.06
N GLY A 266 34.12 -23.62 13.75
CA GLY A 266 35.36 -24.22 13.27
C GLY A 266 35.13 -25.67 12.81
N PRO A 267 36.01 -26.20 11.95
CA PRO A 267 35.85 -27.55 11.43
C PRO A 267 35.76 -28.55 12.59
N PRO A 268 34.93 -29.60 12.48
CA PRO A 268 34.79 -30.57 13.56
C PRO A 268 36.17 -31.16 13.88
N PHE A 269 36.62 -30.96 15.12
CA PHE A 269 37.80 -31.64 15.64
C PHE A 269 37.53 -33.14 15.61
N ASN A 270 38.25 -33.83 14.74
CA ASN A 270 38.25 -35.28 14.63
C ASN A 270 39.15 -35.82 15.76
N THR A 271 38.58 -36.15 16.92
CA THR A 271 39.25 -37.00 17.91
C THR A 271 38.55 -38.34 17.92
N ALA A 272 39.10 -39.27 17.15
CA ALA A 272 38.97 -40.68 17.45
C ALA A 272 39.64 -40.93 18.80
N ASP A 273 38.85 -41.20 19.82
CA ASP A 273 39.22 -42.17 20.85
C ASP A 273 37.99 -42.58 21.64
N GLY A 274 37.80 -43.89 21.73
CA GLY A 274 36.67 -44.51 22.40
C GLY A 274 36.80 -44.46 23.90
N THR A 275 35.72 -44.10 24.58
CA THR A 275 35.16 -44.76 25.77
C THR A 275 33.97 -43.92 26.27
N PRO A 276 32.84 -44.52 26.68
CA PRO A 276 31.70 -43.78 27.20
C PRO A 276 31.82 -43.61 28.71
N PRO A 277 31.44 -42.45 29.29
CA PRO A 277 31.01 -42.41 30.68
C PRO A 277 29.49 -42.32 30.77
N THR A 278 29.01 -43.12 31.70
CA THR A 278 27.65 -43.40 32.12
C THR A 278 27.02 -42.27 32.94
N SER A 279 25.69 -42.24 32.88
CA SER A 279 24.74 -42.01 33.98
C SER A 279 24.83 -40.73 34.82
N ASP A 280 23.83 -39.86 34.63
CA ASP A 280 22.82 -39.48 35.64
C ASP A 280 22.52 -37.97 35.70
N ALA A 281 21.23 -37.68 35.46
CA ALA A 281 20.37 -36.76 36.22
C ALA A 281 19.51 -35.85 35.32
N HIS A 282 18.30 -36.34 35.04
CA HIS A 282 17.02 -35.63 35.07
C HIS A 282 17.01 -34.09 35.10
N ALA A 283 16.43 -33.49 34.06
CA ALA A 283 15.27 -32.59 34.22
C ALA A 283 14.58 -32.38 32.86
N ALA A 284 13.38 -32.98 32.73
CA ALA A 284 12.45 -32.68 31.65
C ALA A 284 11.93 -31.24 31.82
N ALA A 285 12.19 -30.38 30.84
CA ALA A 285 11.49 -29.12 30.68
C ALA A 285 10.58 -29.22 29.46
N ASN A 286 9.28 -29.39 29.75
CA ASN A 286 8.20 -29.44 28.80
C ASN A 286 8.19 -28.22 27.87
N ASN A 287 8.03 -28.51 26.58
CA ASN A 287 7.49 -27.59 25.59
C ASN A 287 6.19 -26.96 26.11
N ARG A 288 6.24 -25.66 26.40
CA ARG A 288 5.08 -24.77 26.35
C ARG A 288 5.48 -23.57 25.51
N GLU A 289 5.07 -23.58 24.25
CA GLU A 289 4.91 -22.38 23.45
C GLU A 289 3.91 -21.46 24.17
N THR A 290 4.42 -20.52 24.97
CA THR A 290 3.62 -19.43 25.48
C THR A 290 3.50 -18.37 24.39
N LYS A 291 2.43 -18.47 23.60
CA LYS A 291 1.78 -17.29 23.02
C LYS A 291 1.33 -16.39 24.18
N THR A 292 2.04 -15.30 24.41
CA THR A 292 1.54 -14.18 25.23
C THR A 292 1.76 -12.86 24.50
N PRO A 293 0.77 -11.95 24.53
CA PRO A 293 0.80 -10.71 23.78
C PRO A 293 1.77 -9.73 24.46
N PHE A 294 2.78 -9.26 23.73
CA PHE A 294 3.69 -8.20 24.20
C PHE A 294 2.99 -6.84 24.15
N TYR A 295 2.07 -6.61 25.09
CA TYR A 295 1.70 -5.27 25.56
C TYR A 295 1.92 -5.22 27.06
N THR A 296 3.14 -4.85 27.46
CA THR A 296 3.38 -4.33 28.82
C THR A 296 4.16 -3.04 28.72
N ASN A 297 3.47 -1.94 29.05
CA ASN A 297 3.99 -0.59 29.16
C ASN A 297 4.97 -0.48 30.34
N ASN A 298 6.26 -0.71 30.13
CA ASN A 298 7.28 -0.32 31.12
C ASN A 298 8.48 0.35 30.43
N TRP A 299 8.30 1.65 30.14
CA TRP A 299 9.29 2.51 29.47
C TRP A 299 10.53 2.84 30.31
N ARG A 300 10.48 2.63 31.64
CA ARG A 300 11.54 3.07 32.57
C ARG A 300 12.73 2.13 32.67
N GLU A 301 12.52 0.82 32.55
CA GLU A 301 13.60 -0.18 32.70
C GLU A 301 14.47 -0.26 31.43
N TYR A 302 13.89 -0.03 30.24
CA TYR A 302 14.62 -0.05 28.96
C TYR A 302 15.70 1.06 28.82
N LYS A 303 15.62 2.13 29.62
CA LYS A 303 16.58 3.26 29.55
C LYS A 303 17.93 2.94 30.20
N THR A 304 17.98 2.02 31.15
CA THR A 304 19.17 1.82 31.98
C THR A 304 20.17 0.85 31.34
N GLU A 305 19.69 -0.10 30.54
CA GLU A 305 20.53 -1.14 29.93
C GLU A 305 21.19 -0.70 28.61
N LYS A 306 20.54 0.13 27.78
CA LYS A 306 21.10 0.58 26.49
C LYS A 306 22.02 1.80 26.55
N ALA A 307 22.12 2.46 27.70
CA ALA A 307 23.05 3.59 27.86
C ALA A 307 24.53 3.16 27.84
N ARG A 308 24.81 1.85 27.91
CA ARG A 308 26.18 1.29 27.87
C ARG A 308 26.63 0.80 26.48
N GLU A 309 25.75 0.65 25.50
CA GLU A 309 26.11 0.13 24.17
C GLU A 309 26.19 1.26 23.12
N GLN A 310 27.26 2.07 23.18
CA GLN A 310 27.62 3.03 22.13
C GLN A 310 29.13 3.02 21.89
N THR A 311 29.62 2.12 21.03
CA THR A 311 31.00 2.19 20.50
C THR A 311 31.19 1.61 19.09
N SER A 312 30.14 1.24 18.34
CA SER A 312 30.29 0.78 16.94
C SER A 312 29.61 1.74 15.96
N ASP A 313 30.41 2.29 15.04
CA ASP A 313 29.98 3.16 13.94
C ASP A 313 29.29 2.40 12.78
N SER A 314 29.16 1.07 12.87
CA SER A 314 28.43 0.27 11.88
C SER A 314 26.93 0.21 12.18
N PRO A 315 26.04 0.26 11.17
CA PRO A 315 24.63 0.01 11.39
C PRO A 315 24.44 -1.42 11.92
N PRO A 316 23.58 -1.63 12.93
CA PRO A 316 23.38 -2.94 13.54
C PRO A 316 22.70 -3.94 12.59
N VAL A 317 22.10 -3.45 11.50
CA VAL A 317 21.34 -4.22 10.54
C VAL A 317 22.01 -4.12 9.17
N HIS A 318 22.14 -5.24 8.47
CA HIS A 318 22.51 -5.32 7.06
C HIS A 318 21.24 -5.53 6.22
N VAL A 319 21.13 -4.84 5.07
CA VAL A 319 20.05 -5.05 4.10
C VAL A 319 20.58 -5.81 2.89
N SER A 320 19.84 -6.81 2.42
CA SER A 320 20.12 -7.51 1.17
C SER A 320 18.86 -7.65 0.31
N PHE A 321 19.07 -7.82 -0.99
CA PHE A 321 18.01 -7.88 -1.99
C PHE A 321 18.18 -9.15 -2.82
N GLU A 322 17.18 -10.02 -2.76
CA GLU A 322 17.09 -11.23 -3.57
C GLU A 322 16.13 -10.97 -4.73
N LYS A 323 16.62 -11.13 -5.97
CA LYS A 323 15.78 -10.98 -7.17
C LYS A 323 14.84 -12.18 -7.28
N LEU A 324 13.54 -11.92 -7.31
CA LEU A 324 12.51 -12.94 -7.49
C LEU A 324 12.15 -13.09 -8.98
N PRO A 325 11.47 -14.19 -9.36
CA PRO A 325 10.95 -14.38 -10.71
C PRO A 325 10.15 -13.17 -11.19
N ASP A 326 10.31 -12.88 -12.46
CA ASP A 326 9.68 -11.72 -13.08
C ASP A 326 8.15 -11.84 -13.02
N PRO A 327 7.44 -10.82 -12.50
CA PRO A 327 5.98 -10.82 -12.54
C PRO A 327 5.47 -10.88 -13.98
N PRO A 328 4.36 -11.58 -14.25
CA PRO A 328 3.80 -11.76 -15.60
C PRO A 328 3.20 -10.48 -16.19
N PHE A 329 3.12 -9.41 -15.42
CA PHE A 329 2.53 -8.14 -15.81
C PHE A 329 3.56 -7.14 -16.33
N LEU A 330 3.10 -6.19 -17.13
CA LEU A 330 3.97 -5.13 -17.64
C LEU A 330 4.57 -4.29 -16.49
N PRO A 331 5.86 -3.93 -16.57
CA PRO A 331 6.50 -3.02 -15.64
C PRO A 331 5.81 -1.68 -15.56
N ARG A 332 5.79 -1.16 -14.35
CA ARG A 332 4.92 -0.05 -13.98
C ARG A 332 5.51 0.73 -12.82
N ARG A 333 5.26 2.04 -12.85
CA ARG A 333 5.51 2.95 -11.73
C ARG A 333 4.20 3.47 -11.15
N GLY A 334 4.26 3.91 -9.90
CA GLY A 334 3.11 4.55 -9.24
C GLY A 334 1.89 3.65 -9.14
N HIS A 335 2.09 2.32 -9.18
CA HIS A 335 1.10 1.36 -8.71
C HIS A 335 1.02 1.44 -7.18
N THR A 336 0.03 0.80 -6.61
CA THR A 336 -0.13 0.67 -5.16
C THR A 336 -0.31 -0.80 -4.78
N CYS A 337 0.14 -1.17 -3.59
CA CYS A 337 0.07 -2.53 -3.08
C CYS A 337 -0.49 -2.56 -1.66
N VAL A 338 -1.15 -3.64 -1.29
CA VAL A 338 -1.56 -3.92 0.09
C VAL A 338 -1.43 -5.41 0.39
N SER A 339 -1.09 -5.77 1.63
CA SER A 339 -1.06 -7.15 2.07
C SER A 339 -2.39 -7.56 2.69
N ILE A 340 -2.87 -8.75 2.34
CA ILE A 340 -4.12 -9.35 2.83
C ILE A 340 -3.82 -10.82 3.15
N GLY A 341 -3.60 -11.13 4.42
CA GLY A 341 -3.13 -12.46 4.83
C GLY A 341 -1.82 -12.84 4.13
N LYS A 342 -1.84 -13.95 3.37
CA LYS A 342 -0.70 -14.43 2.56
C LYS A 342 -0.56 -13.76 1.20
N TYR A 343 -1.49 -12.87 0.84
CA TYR A 343 -1.53 -12.27 -0.48
C TYR A 343 -1.02 -10.84 -0.50
N ILE A 344 -0.38 -10.44 -1.61
CA ILE A 344 -0.17 -9.04 -1.97
C ILE A 344 -1.11 -8.72 -3.13
N LEU A 345 -2.00 -7.76 -2.93
CA LEU A 345 -2.81 -7.19 -4.00
C LEU A 345 -2.12 -5.94 -4.54
N LEU A 346 -1.90 -5.90 -5.85
CA LEU A 346 -1.37 -4.77 -6.61
C LEU A 346 -2.46 -4.19 -7.49
N PHE A 347 -2.51 -2.86 -7.60
CA PHE A 347 -3.45 -2.16 -8.46
C PHE A 347 -2.80 -1.04 -9.27
N GLY A 348 -3.15 -0.99 -10.57
CA GLY A 348 -2.94 0.16 -11.44
C GLY A 348 -1.46 0.47 -11.73
N GLY A 349 -1.15 1.76 -11.86
CA GLY A 349 0.16 2.26 -12.24
C GLY A 349 0.25 2.65 -13.73
N THR A 350 1.46 2.91 -14.21
CA THR A 350 1.66 3.35 -15.60
C THR A 350 3.01 2.93 -16.18
N THR A 351 3.04 2.72 -17.50
CA THR A 351 4.28 2.64 -18.30
C THR A 351 4.81 4.04 -18.71
N GLY A 352 4.14 5.12 -18.32
CA GLY A 352 4.34 6.47 -18.85
C GLY A 352 3.60 6.73 -20.17
N THR A 353 3.31 5.69 -20.95
CA THR A 353 2.49 5.77 -22.19
C THR A 353 1.13 5.09 -22.04
N ARG A 354 1.03 4.09 -21.16
CA ARG A 354 -0.19 3.35 -20.83
C ARG A 354 -0.47 3.48 -19.34
N TYR A 355 -1.73 3.69 -18.98
CA TYR A 355 -2.23 3.66 -17.61
C TYR A 355 -3.01 2.36 -17.40
N PHE A 356 -2.90 1.79 -16.21
CA PHE A 356 -3.49 0.51 -15.87
C PHE A 356 -4.61 0.64 -14.83
N ASN A 357 -5.55 -0.30 -14.87
CA ASN A 357 -6.62 -0.53 -13.90
C ASN A 357 -6.76 -2.03 -13.57
N ASP A 358 -5.76 -2.83 -13.92
CA ASP A 358 -5.70 -4.24 -13.61
C ASP A 358 -5.36 -4.46 -12.13
N PHE A 359 -5.79 -5.61 -11.62
CA PHE A 359 -5.48 -6.09 -10.29
C PHE A 359 -4.67 -7.37 -10.39
N TRP A 360 -3.58 -7.43 -9.64
CA TRP A 360 -2.69 -8.57 -9.61
C TRP A 360 -2.53 -9.05 -8.18
N LEU A 361 -2.67 -10.36 -7.98
CA LEU A 361 -2.53 -10.99 -6.69
C LEU A 361 -1.29 -11.87 -6.68
N TYR A 362 -0.38 -11.62 -5.75
CA TYR A 362 0.74 -12.51 -5.46
C TYR A 362 0.39 -13.36 -4.24
N ASP A 363 0.46 -14.67 -4.39
CA ASP A 363 0.40 -15.60 -3.26
C ASP A 363 1.82 -15.85 -2.74
N SER A 364 2.12 -15.40 -1.53
CA SER A 364 3.45 -15.56 -0.93
C SER A 364 3.80 -17.00 -0.55
N VAL A 365 2.83 -17.92 -0.55
CA VAL A 365 3.04 -19.34 -0.27
C VAL A 365 3.38 -20.10 -1.56
N SER A 366 2.57 -19.93 -2.62
CA SER A 366 2.85 -20.58 -3.92
C SER A 366 3.87 -19.81 -4.76
N MET A 367 4.21 -18.57 -4.37
CA MET A 367 5.10 -17.66 -5.07
C MET A 367 4.63 -17.35 -6.51
N GLN A 368 3.32 -17.36 -6.73
CA GLN A 368 2.73 -17.11 -8.04
C GLN A 368 1.93 -15.81 -8.07
N TRP A 369 2.01 -15.13 -9.21
CA TRP A 369 1.15 -14.01 -9.55
C TRP A 369 -0.02 -14.49 -10.39
N ARG A 370 -1.21 -13.93 -10.15
CA ARG A 370 -2.38 -14.08 -11.01
C ARG A 370 -3.09 -12.75 -11.19
N GLU A 371 -3.62 -12.50 -12.38
CA GLU A 371 -4.53 -11.39 -12.61
C GLU A 371 -5.89 -11.76 -12.01
N ILE A 372 -6.54 -10.81 -11.33
CA ILE A 372 -7.88 -11.01 -10.78
C ILE A 372 -8.83 -9.96 -11.34
N ASN A 373 -10.07 -10.37 -11.56
CA ASN A 373 -11.13 -9.48 -12.00
C ASN A 373 -11.86 -8.90 -10.80
N ILE A 374 -12.24 -7.62 -10.91
CA ILE A 374 -13.08 -6.94 -9.93
C ILE A 374 -14.38 -6.54 -10.62
N TYR A 375 -15.49 -6.97 -10.04
CA TYR A 375 -16.85 -6.76 -10.54
C TYR A 375 -17.49 -5.52 -9.90
N GLY A 376 -18.67 -5.13 -10.40
CA GLY A 376 -19.37 -3.93 -9.95
C GLY A 376 -18.80 -2.66 -10.58
N ASP A 377 -18.33 -1.73 -9.74
CA ASP A 377 -17.74 -0.45 -10.16
C ASP A 377 -16.22 -0.44 -9.97
N PRO A 378 -15.42 -1.12 -10.82
CA PRO A 378 -13.97 -1.14 -10.64
C PRO A 378 -13.34 0.25 -10.87
N PRO A 379 -12.27 0.60 -10.14
CA PRO A 379 -11.58 1.86 -10.36
C PRO A 379 -11.05 2.00 -11.81
N SER A 380 -11.19 3.19 -12.37
CA SER A 380 -10.63 3.51 -13.70
C SER A 380 -9.10 3.54 -13.72
N LYS A 381 -8.50 3.54 -14.92
CA LYS A 381 -7.04 3.57 -15.13
C LYS A 381 -6.37 4.73 -14.40
N ARG A 382 -5.38 4.43 -13.56
CA ARG A 382 -4.73 5.44 -12.73
C ARG A 382 -3.34 5.05 -12.25
N TYR A 383 -2.54 6.05 -11.89
CA TYR A 383 -1.30 5.92 -11.13
C TYR A 383 -1.29 6.88 -9.95
N GLY A 384 -0.44 6.62 -8.96
CA GLY A 384 -0.31 7.43 -7.76
C GLY A 384 -1.53 7.40 -6.84
N ALA A 385 -2.40 6.42 -7.01
CA ALA A 385 -3.54 6.16 -6.15
C ALA A 385 -3.08 5.63 -4.79
N MET A 386 -3.91 5.83 -3.76
CA MET A 386 -3.71 5.23 -2.45
C MET A 386 -4.48 3.92 -2.39
N MET A 387 -3.92 2.92 -1.69
CA MET A 387 -4.65 1.72 -1.34
C MET A 387 -4.37 1.35 0.11
N GLY A 388 -5.41 0.93 0.83
CA GLY A 388 -5.31 0.46 2.20
C GLY A 388 -6.29 -0.69 2.43
N PHE A 389 -5.99 -1.52 3.43
CA PHE A 389 -6.80 -2.66 3.82
C PHE A 389 -7.11 -2.56 5.31
N LEU A 390 -8.38 -2.70 5.65
CA LEU A 390 -8.89 -2.67 7.02
C LEU A 390 -10.02 -3.68 7.15
N ASP A 391 -9.90 -4.58 8.13
CA ASP A 391 -10.84 -5.67 8.40
C ASP A 391 -11.07 -6.59 7.20
N THR A 392 -12.13 -6.34 6.43
CA THR A 392 -12.49 -7.08 5.21
C THR A 392 -12.53 -6.20 3.97
N SER A 393 -12.06 -4.96 4.09
CA SER A 393 -12.33 -3.89 3.14
C SER A 393 -11.04 -3.30 2.59
N ILE A 394 -10.93 -3.28 1.28
CA ILE A 394 -9.86 -2.56 0.57
C ILE A 394 -10.43 -1.22 0.11
N ILE A 395 -9.70 -0.14 0.36
CA ILE A 395 -10.03 1.20 -0.13
C ILE A 395 -9.01 1.59 -1.19
N VAL A 396 -9.47 1.94 -2.40
CA VAL A 396 -8.65 2.55 -3.46
C VAL A 396 -9.14 3.97 -3.67
N ALA A 397 -8.25 4.97 -3.58
CA ALA A 397 -8.66 6.37 -3.66
C ALA A 397 -7.68 7.26 -4.41
N GLY A 398 -8.24 8.26 -5.12
CA GLY A 398 -7.48 9.28 -5.83
C GLY A 398 -6.61 8.74 -6.97
N GLY A 399 -5.45 9.37 -7.16
CA GLY A 399 -4.53 9.10 -8.26
C GLY A 399 -4.75 10.06 -9.45
N SER A 400 -4.11 9.75 -10.58
CA SER A 400 -4.29 10.47 -11.84
C SER A 400 -4.35 9.48 -13.00
N ASN A 401 -5.13 9.83 -14.03
CA ASN A 401 -5.19 9.08 -15.29
C ASN A 401 -4.29 9.66 -16.40
N GLY A 402 -3.39 10.59 -16.04
CA GLY A 402 -2.51 11.30 -16.99
C GLY A 402 -3.11 12.57 -17.60
N ILE A 403 -4.43 12.75 -17.49
CA ILE A 403 -5.13 13.96 -17.97
C ILE A 403 -5.52 14.84 -16.79
N MET A 404 -6.01 14.23 -15.71
CA MET A 404 -6.48 14.94 -14.52
C MET A 404 -6.20 14.15 -13.25
N GLN A 405 -6.32 14.83 -12.11
CA GLN A 405 -6.43 14.18 -10.82
C GLN A 405 -7.82 13.56 -10.65
N LEU A 406 -7.85 12.39 -10.05
CA LEU A 406 -9.07 11.67 -9.76
C LEU A 406 -9.50 11.99 -8.34
N HIS A 407 -10.81 12.16 -8.17
CA HIS A 407 -11.44 12.58 -6.93
C HIS A 407 -12.37 11.50 -6.36
N ASP A 408 -12.26 10.26 -6.85
CA ASP A 408 -13.10 9.14 -6.48
C ASP A 408 -12.38 8.19 -5.51
N ALA A 409 -13.19 7.45 -4.76
CA ALA A 409 -12.75 6.35 -3.92
C ALA A 409 -13.65 5.15 -4.16
N PHE A 410 -13.10 3.96 -3.94
CA PHE A 410 -13.75 2.69 -4.20
C PHE A 410 -13.53 1.78 -3.00
N TYR A 411 -14.61 1.13 -2.61
CA TYR A 411 -14.65 0.07 -1.64
C TYR A 411 -14.59 -1.26 -2.38
N ILE A 412 -13.69 -2.16 -1.99
CA ILE A 412 -13.60 -3.52 -2.54
C ILE A 412 -13.71 -4.52 -1.39
N ASN A 413 -14.67 -5.44 -1.47
CA ASN A 413 -14.88 -6.48 -0.47
C ASN A 413 -13.84 -7.59 -0.65
N ALA A 414 -13.02 -7.83 0.37
CA ALA A 414 -11.95 -8.84 0.39
C ALA A 414 -12.32 -10.10 1.19
N THR A 415 -13.58 -10.27 1.59
CA THR A 415 -14.04 -11.39 2.41
C THR A 415 -13.69 -12.75 1.77
N ASP A 416 -13.92 -12.89 0.46
CA ASP A 416 -13.62 -14.13 -0.25
C ASP A 416 -12.12 -14.44 -0.26
N LEU A 417 -11.28 -13.42 -0.43
CA LEU A 417 -9.83 -13.55 -0.37
C LEU A 417 -9.34 -13.99 1.01
N ILE A 418 -9.96 -13.49 2.08
CA ILE A 418 -9.63 -13.86 3.47
C ILE A 418 -10.09 -15.28 3.79
N ASN A 419 -11.23 -15.70 3.23
CA ASN A 419 -11.83 -17.00 3.49
C ASN A 419 -11.18 -18.15 2.69
N GLN A 420 -10.31 -17.87 1.72
CA GLN A 420 -9.48 -18.90 1.10
C GLN A 420 -8.57 -19.53 2.16
N LYS A 421 -8.89 -20.77 2.56
CA LYS A 421 -8.14 -21.52 3.58
C LYS A 421 -6.66 -21.52 3.23
N ALA A 422 -5.84 -21.22 4.25
CA ALA A 422 -4.39 -21.06 4.16
C ALA A 422 -3.70 -22.30 3.56
#